data_AF-A0A2X1Q5N8-F1
#
_entry.id   AF-A0A2X1Q5N8-F1
#
_cell.length_a   1.000
_cell.length_b   1.000
_cell.length_c   1.000
_cell.angle_alpha   90.00
_cell.angle_beta   90.00
_cell.angle_gamma   90.00
#
_symmetry.space_group_name_H-M   'P 1'
#
loop_
_entity.id
_entity.type
_entity.pdbx_description
1 polymer ?
#
loop_
_entity_poly.entity_id
_entity_poly.type
_entity_poly.pdbx_seq_one_letter_code
_entity_poly.pdbx_strand_id
1 'polypeptide(L)'
;MIKFSLSVRLTNSVRTLSVKEVKRGMRLARLAQTDDWQTLQARFPTFRVMQEDGWAGLRDLHGNIMQESLFALRENLLVDQPQSQTNVLVSLTQAAPDGGDSLLVAAVKRLSDRLGITAQQAAHAWVDAYCHQVLKPLFTAEADYGLVLLALSKIFWFRCLGICRSGLSTVTARAARLCLTRQGWLDTIGEAQAENVFTREQLLRYFPYYLLVNSTFAVTAALGAAGLDSEANLMARVRTLLAEMRDQVTHKNLSQLRAGKSVLERKR
;
A
#
# COMPACT_ATOMS: atom_id res chain seq x y z
N MET A 1 10.48 -13.79 -6.33
CA MET A 1 10.69 -13.94 -4.86
C MET A 1 9.83 -15.09 -4.36
N ILE A 2 10.21 -15.72 -3.25
CA ILE A 2 9.44 -16.81 -2.63
C ILE A 2 9.07 -16.48 -1.19
N LYS A 3 7.88 -16.89 -0.76
CA LYS A 3 7.31 -16.65 0.57
C LYS A 3 6.83 -17.97 1.14
N PHE A 4 7.58 -18.51 2.10
CA PHE A 4 7.29 -19.80 2.73
C PHE A 4 6.28 -19.69 3.87
N SER A 5 5.56 -20.79 4.11
CA SER A 5 4.98 -21.16 5.39
C SER A 5 6.12 -21.51 6.33
N LEU A 6 6.18 -20.83 7.48
CA LEU A 6 7.26 -20.98 8.43
C LEU A 6 6.69 -21.12 9.84
N SER A 7 6.91 -22.28 10.46
CA SER A 7 6.45 -22.59 11.83
C SER A 7 7.30 -21.87 12.90
N VAL A 8 7.33 -20.54 12.82
CA VAL A 8 8.05 -19.63 13.71
C VAL A 8 7.10 -18.49 14.10
N ARG A 9 7.14 -18.08 15.37
CA ARG A 9 6.41 -16.90 15.84
C ARG A 9 7.27 -15.66 15.67
N LEU A 10 6.80 -14.69 14.88
CA LEU A 10 7.38 -13.35 14.82
C LEU A 10 6.31 -12.35 15.22
N THR A 11 6.60 -11.51 16.23
CA THR A 11 5.65 -10.63 16.91
C THR A 11 4.47 -11.40 17.52
N ASN A 12 3.26 -11.20 17.01
CA ASN A 12 2.00 -11.70 17.54
C ASN A 12 1.37 -12.78 16.66
N SER A 13 2.11 -13.36 15.71
CA SER A 13 1.58 -14.32 14.74
C SER A 13 2.61 -15.39 14.41
N VAL A 14 2.15 -16.64 14.34
CA VAL A 14 2.87 -17.74 13.70
C VAL A 14 2.93 -17.46 12.19
N ARG A 15 4.08 -17.69 11.57
CA ARG A 15 4.34 -17.34 10.16
C ARG A 15 4.04 -18.48 9.19
N THR A 16 3.12 -19.36 9.56
CA THR A 16 2.54 -20.34 8.63
C THR A 16 1.63 -19.64 7.62
N LEU A 17 1.49 -20.26 6.45
CA LEU A 17 0.51 -19.89 5.44
C LEU A 17 -0.67 -20.86 5.51
N SER A 18 -1.84 -20.38 5.12
CA SER A 18 -3.00 -21.24 4.83
C SER A 18 -3.35 -21.19 3.34
N VAL A 19 -4.05 -22.22 2.85
CA VAL A 19 -4.60 -22.24 1.48
C VAL A 19 -5.50 -21.02 1.25
N LYS A 20 -6.26 -20.63 2.28
CA LYS A 20 -7.09 -19.42 2.29
C LYS A 20 -6.28 -18.15 1.98
N GLU A 21 -5.10 -17.99 2.56
CA GLU A 21 -4.28 -16.80 2.36
C GLU A 21 -3.62 -16.75 0.98
N VAL A 22 -3.09 -17.87 0.48
CA VAL A 22 -2.46 -17.91 -0.86
C VAL A 22 -3.49 -17.72 -1.97
N LYS A 23 -4.75 -18.16 -1.75
CA LYS A 23 -5.87 -17.87 -2.67
C LYS A 23 -6.20 -16.38 -2.77
N ARG A 24 -5.95 -15.57 -1.73
CA ARG A 24 -6.11 -14.11 -1.80
C ARG A 24 -5.11 -13.48 -2.78
N GLY A 25 -3.87 -13.98 -2.81
CA GLY A 25 -2.86 -13.58 -3.80
C GLY A 25 -3.33 -13.87 -5.22
N MET A 26 -3.78 -15.10 -5.48
CA MET A 26 -4.33 -15.52 -6.78
C MET A 26 -5.51 -14.66 -7.22
N ARG A 27 -6.41 -14.32 -6.29
CA ARG A 27 -7.58 -13.47 -6.58
C ARG A 27 -7.16 -12.08 -7.05
N LEU A 28 -6.23 -11.45 -6.35
CA LEU A 28 -5.72 -10.13 -6.75
C LEU A 28 -4.98 -10.21 -8.09
N ALA A 29 -4.18 -11.25 -8.31
CA ALA A 29 -3.45 -11.45 -9.56
C ALA A 29 -4.38 -11.59 -10.77
N ARG A 30 -5.52 -12.28 -10.60
CA ARG A 30 -6.57 -12.36 -11.63
C ARG A 30 -7.29 -11.04 -11.83
N LEU A 31 -7.64 -10.36 -10.73
CA LEU A 31 -8.25 -9.03 -10.78
C LEU A 31 -7.34 -8.04 -11.54
N ALA A 32 -6.02 -8.20 -11.42
CA ALA A 32 -5.05 -7.38 -12.10
C ALA A 32 -5.02 -7.54 -13.63
N GLN A 33 -5.72 -8.53 -14.19
CA GLN A 33 -5.86 -8.74 -15.64
C GLN A 33 -7.09 -8.03 -16.22
N THR A 34 -7.89 -7.34 -15.40
CA THR A 34 -9.13 -6.66 -15.83
C THR A 34 -8.88 -5.23 -16.31
N ASP A 35 -9.79 -4.68 -17.14
CA ASP A 35 -9.68 -3.32 -17.67
C ASP A 35 -9.73 -2.23 -16.58
N ASP A 36 -10.49 -2.45 -15.51
CA ASP A 36 -10.54 -1.54 -14.36
C ASP A 36 -9.17 -1.48 -13.65
N TRP A 37 -8.45 -2.61 -13.55
CA TRP A 37 -7.08 -2.60 -13.04
C TRP A 37 -6.15 -1.84 -13.99
N GLN A 38 -6.27 -2.08 -15.31
CA GLN A 38 -5.46 -1.36 -16.30
C GLN A 38 -5.71 0.15 -16.23
N THR A 39 -6.95 0.57 -15.98
CA THR A 39 -7.31 1.97 -15.76
C THR A 39 -6.64 2.54 -14.50
N LEU A 40 -6.70 1.81 -13.38
CA LEU A 40 -6.00 2.19 -12.14
C LEU A 40 -4.47 2.29 -12.37
N GLN A 41 -3.90 1.31 -13.05
CA GLN A 41 -2.47 1.24 -13.35
C GLN A 41 -2.02 2.35 -14.30
N ALA A 42 -2.83 2.70 -15.30
CA ALA A 42 -2.58 3.80 -16.22
C ALA A 42 -2.67 5.16 -15.50
N ARG A 43 -3.60 5.31 -14.55
CA ARG A 43 -3.72 6.52 -13.72
C ARG A 43 -2.52 6.71 -12.78
N PHE A 44 -1.95 5.61 -12.29
CA PHE A 44 -0.79 5.62 -11.39
C PHE A 44 0.34 4.71 -11.92
N PRO A 45 1.07 5.12 -12.97
CA PRO A 45 2.09 4.27 -13.60
C PRO A 45 3.27 3.96 -12.67
N THR A 46 3.50 4.81 -11.67
CA THR A 46 4.53 4.62 -10.65
C THR A 46 4.07 3.75 -9.48
N PHE A 47 2.78 3.42 -9.39
CA PHE A 47 2.24 2.55 -8.37
C PHE A 47 2.17 1.12 -8.89
N ARG A 48 2.88 0.19 -8.26
CA ARG A 48 2.90 -1.22 -8.66
C ARG A 48 2.56 -2.11 -7.48
N VAL A 49 1.93 -3.25 -7.78
CA VAL A 49 1.72 -4.31 -6.81
C VAL A 49 2.54 -5.53 -7.24
N MET A 50 3.39 -6.04 -6.36
CA MET A 50 4.06 -7.33 -6.59
C MET A 50 3.04 -8.44 -6.40
N GLN A 51 2.57 -9.03 -7.50
CA GLN A 51 1.54 -10.06 -7.47
C GLN A 51 2.06 -11.35 -6.82
N GLU A 52 1.15 -12.08 -6.18
CA GLU A 52 1.35 -13.45 -5.70
C GLU A 52 0.48 -14.40 -6.55
N ASP A 53 0.91 -14.60 -7.79
CA ASP A 53 0.17 -15.27 -8.87
C ASP A 53 0.48 -16.77 -9.00
N GLY A 54 1.30 -17.31 -8.10
CA GLY A 54 1.58 -18.74 -7.98
C GLY A 54 1.74 -19.17 -6.53
N TRP A 55 1.32 -20.39 -6.21
CA TRP A 55 1.58 -21.04 -4.93
C TRP A 55 1.60 -22.55 -5.09
N ALA A 56 2.31 -23.24 -4.20
CA ALA A 56 2.33 -24.70 -4.16
C ALA A 56 2.48 -25.19 -2.71
N GLY A 57 2.28 -26.49 -2.53
CA GLY A 57 2.47 -27.21 -1.27
C GLY A 57 2.42 -28.72 -1.51
N LEU A 58 2.99 -29.47 -0.57
CA LEU A 58 2.97 -30.92 -0.55
C LEU A 58 1.58 -31.44 -0.14
N ARG A 59 1.27 -32.65 -0.60
CA ARG A 59 0.13 -33.43 -0.13
C ARG A 59 0.61 -34.68 0.58
N ASP A 60 -0.12 -35.10 1.60
CA ASP A 60 0.08 -36.42 2.19
C ASP A 60 -0.41 -37.53 1.23
N LEU A 61 -0.25 -38.79 1.63
CA LEU A 61 -0.69 -39.95 0.85
C LEU A 61 -2.22 -40.01 0.65
N HIS A 62 -2.99 -39.26 1.43
CA HIS A 62 -4.45 -39.16 1.33
C HIS A 62 -4.89 -37.96 0.48
N GLY A 63 -3.95 -37.17 -0.04
CA GLY A 63 -4.22 -35.98 -0.85
C GLY A 63 -4.49 -34.70 -0.05
N ASN A 64 -4.33 -34.70 1.27
CA ASN A 64 -4.53 -33.51 2.11
C ASN A 64 -3.34 -32.56 1.96
N ILE A 65 -3.62 -31.26 1.79
CA ILE A 65 -2.57 -30.24 1.66
C ILE A 65 -1.92 -29.99 3.02
N MET A 66 -0.61 -30.20 3.10
CA MET A 66 0.19 -29.94 4.29
C MET A 66 0.53 -28.45 4.37
N GLN A 67 -0.19 -27.67 5.19
CA GLN A 67 -0.07 -26.20 5.21
C GLN A 67 1.34 -25.69 5.56
N GLU A 68 2.10 -26.44 6.34
CA GLU A 68 3.49 -26.10 6.70
C GLU A 68 4.46 -26.19 5.51
N SER A 69 4.09 -26.91 4.45
CA SER A 69 4.87 -26.99 3.21
C SER A 69 4.50 -25.91 2.17
N LEU A 70 3.50 -25.06 2.47
CA LEU A 70 3.02 -24.07 1.52
C LEU A 70 4.09 -23.01 1.23
N PHE A 71 4.11 -22.54 -0.01
CA PHE A 71 4.82 -21.32 -0.38
C PHE A 71 4.06 -20.58 -1.49
N ALA A 72 4.23 -19.26 -1.53
CA ALA A 72 3.76 -18.41 -2.61
C ALA A 72 4.95 -17.85 -3.40
N LEU A 73 4.80 -17.82 -4.72
CA LEU A 73 5.68 -17.12 -5.63
C LEU A 73 5.18 -15.67 -5.73
N ARG A 74 6.11 -14.74 -5.62
CA ARG A 74 5.86 -13.32 -5.74
C ARG A 74 6.70 -12.74 -6.86
N GLU A 75 6.09 -11.96 -7.73
CA GLU A 75 6.79 -11.22 -8.78
C GLU A 75 7.96 -10.43 -8.19
N ASN A 76 9.15 -10.58 -8.78
CA ASN A 76 10.29 -9.76 -8.45
C ASN A 76 10.43 -8.62 -9.47
N LEU A 77 9.70 -7.52 -9.25
CA LEU A 77 9.77 -6.33 -10.11
C LEU A 77 11.14 -5.62 -10.07
N LEU A 78 12.07 -6.09 -9.25
CA LEU A 78 13.43 -5.55 -9.11
C LEU A 78 14.49 -6.42 -9.81
N VAL A 79 14.09 -7.51 -10.48
CA VAL A 79 15.04 -8.44 -11.10
C VAL A 79 15.94 -7.75 -12.13
N ASP A 80 15.37 -6.85 -12.92
CA ASP A 80 16.11 -6.11 -13.96
C ASP A 80 16.82 -4.85 -13.41
N GLN A 81 16.51 -4.46 -12.17
CA GLN A 81 17.08 -3.28 -11.51
C GLN A 81 17.47 -3.59 -10.05
N PRO A 82 18.37 -4.55 -9.82
CA PRO A 82 18.68 -5.04 -8.46
C PRO A 82 19.38 -3.99 -7.59
N GLN A 83 20.05 -3.02 -8.22
CA GLN A 83 20.72 -1.89 -7.55
C GLN A 83 19.83 -0.64 -7.44
N SER A 84 18.55 -0.74 -7.80
CA SER A 84 17.63 0.38 -7.64
C SER A 84 17.47 0.75 -6.17
N GLN A 85 17.36 2.04 -5.87
CA GLN A 85 17.12 2.54 -4.52
C GLN A 85 15.64 2.38 -4.13
N THR A 86 15.15 1.13 -4.16
CA THR A 86 13.82 0.73 -3.73
C THR A 86 13.94 0.10 -2.34
N ASN A 87 13.67 0.89 -1.30
CA ASN A 87 13.89 0.48 0.09
C ASN A 87 12.57 0.32 0.85
N VAL A 88 12.54 -0.63 1.79
CA VAL A 88 11.36 -0.80 2.66
C VAL A 88 11.29 0.32 3.69
N LEU A 89 10.12 0.95 3.84
CA LEU A 89 9.94 2.16 4.66
C LEU A 89 10.39 1.99 6.11
N VAL A 90 10.07 0.85 6.72
CA VAL A 90 10.41 0.59 8.12
C VAL A 90 11.91 0.69 8.40
N SER A 91 12.76 0.29 7.44
CA SER A 91 14.22 0.37 7.58
C SER A 91 14.73 1.80 7.43
N LEU A 92 13.99 2.66 6.71
CA LEU A 92 14.30 4.08 6.60
C LEU A 92 13.95 4.82 7.89
N THR A 93 12.78 4.53 8.47
CA THR A 93 12.22 5.27 9.61
C THR A 93 12.68 4.75 10.97
N GLN A 94 13.35 3.60 11.05
CA GLN A 94 13.86 3.09 12.32
C GLN A 94 14.91 4.04 12.91
N ALA A 95 14.88 4.21 14.23
CA ALA A 95 15.95 4.90 14.94
C ALA A 95 17.27 4.15 14.75
N ALA A 96 18.35 4.89 14.52
CA ALA A 96 19.67 4.29 14.37
C ALA A 96 20.13 3.68 15.71
N PRO A 97 20.63 2.42 15.74
CA PRO A 97 21.05 1.79 16.98
C PRO A 97 22.19 2.53 17.72
N ASP A 98 23.00 3.29 16.98
CA ASP A 98 24.11 4.09 17.48
C ASP A 98 23.69 5.52 17.88
N GLY A 99 22.41 5.86 17.79
CA GLY A 99 21.88 7.20 18.05
C GLY A 99 22.18 8.22 16.93
N GLY A 100 22.75 7.78 15.81
CA GLY A 100 23.00 8.61 14.63
C GLY A 100 21.75 8.88 13.78
N ASP A 101 21.99 9.33 12.55
CA ASP A 101 20.91 9.55 11.58
C ASP A 101 20.21 8.23 11.23
N SER A 102 18.87 8.26 11.24
CA SER A 102 18.11 7.20 10.56
C SER A 102 18.44 7.17 9.07
N LEU A 103 18.22 6.02 8.42
CA LEU A 103 18.48 5.89 6.98
C LEU A 103 17.60 6.84 6.15
N LEU A 104 16.42 7.23 6.65
CA LEU A 104 15.59 8.29 6.07
C LEU A 104 16.30 9.64 6.13
N VAL A 105 16.79 10.04 7.29
CA VAL A 105 17.47 11.33 7.50
C VAL A 105 18.73 11.41 6.64
N ALA A 106 19.50 10.32 6.56
CA ALA A 106 20.65 10.22 5.67
C ALA A 106 20.26 10.41 4.19
N ALA A 107 19.11 9.86 3.76
CA ALA A 107 18.60 10.06 2.40
C ALA A 107 18.15 11.51 2.15
N VAL A 108 17.52 12.16 3.14
CA VAL A 108 17.10 13.56 3.06
C VAL A 108 18.29 14.51 3.03
N LYS A 109 19.34 14.26 3.81
CA LYS A 109 20.59 15.03 3.75
C LYS A 109 21.23 14.94 2.38
N ARG A 110 21.36 13.74 1.81
CA ARG A 110 21.84 13.56 0.42
C ARG A 110 20.97 14.27 -0.62
N LEU A 111 19.65 14.32 -0.41
CA LEU A 111 18.72 15.08 -1.26
C LEU A 111 18.99 16.59 -1.16
N SER A 112 19.20 17.08 0.06
CA SER A 112 19.56 18.47 0.36
C SER A 112 20.82 18.89 -0.38
N ASP A 113 21.91 18.13 -0.21
CA ASP A 113 23.22 18.42 -0.80
C ASP A 113 23.15 18.43 -2.32
N ARG A 114 22.51 17.41 -2.90
CA ARG A 114 22.42 17.26 -4.36
C ARG A 114 21.58 18.34 -5.03
N LEU A 115 20.59 18.89 -4.34
CA LEU A 115 19.72 19.94 -4.88
C LEU A 115 20.15 21.37 -4.48
N GLY A 116 21.13 21.52 -3.58
CA GLY A 116 21.55 22.83 -3.07
C GLY A 116 20.44 23.54 -2.28
N ILE A 117 19.58 22.79 -1.60
CA ILE A 117 18.48 23.31 -0.76
C ILE A 117 18.76 23.05 0.73
N THR A 118 18.01 23.65 1.63
CA THR A 118 18.15 23.38 3.08
C THR A 118 17.61 22.01 3.45
N ALA A 119 18.11 21.42 4.54
CA ALA A 119 17.67 20.10 5.00
C ALA A 119 16.16 20.08 5.34
N GLN A 120 15.62 21.20 5.84
CA GLN A 120 14.18 21.37 6.06
C GLN A 120 13.40 21.36 4.74
N GLN A 121 13.87 22.09 3.72
CA GLN A 121 13.24 22.07 2.39
C GLN A 121 13.29 20.67 1.76
N ALA A 122 14.41 19.95 1.93
CA ALA A 122 14.54 18.57 1.48
C ALA A 122 13.58 17.63 2.22
N ALA A 123 13.41 17.80 3.54
CA ALA A 123 12.44 17.04 4.33
C ALA A 123 11.01 17.30 3.86
N HIS A 124 10.64 18.56 3.61
CA HIS A 124 9.33 18.93 3.05
C HIS A 124 9.11 18.29 1.69
N ALA A 125 10.08 18.39 0.77
CA ALA A 125 9.99 17.78 -0.55
C ALA A 125 9.87 16.25 -0.48
N TRP A 126 10.53 15.61 0.49
CA TRP A 126 10.41 14.16 0.69
C TRP A 126 9.02 13.77 1.20
N VAL A 127 8.48 14.50 2.18
CA VAL A 127 7.12 14.25 2.72
C VAL A 127 6.05 14.50 1.67
N ASP A 128 6.15 15.58 0.89
CA ASP A 128 5.19 15.88 -0.17
C ASP A 128 5.24 14.80 -1.27
N ALA A 129 6.44 14.36 -1.67
CA ALA A 129 6.62 13.25 -2.60
C ALA A 129 6.08 11.93 -2.05
N TYR A 130 6.26 11.65 -0.75
CA TYR A 130 5.66 10.50 -0.08
C TYR A 130 4.13 10.54 -0.17
N CYS A 131 3.49 11.68 0.11
CA CYS A 131 2.04 11.81 -0.03
C CYS A 131 1.56 11.53 -1.46
N HIS A 132 2.24 12.08 -2.47
CA HIS A 132 1.85 11.89 -3.88
C HIS A 132 2.12 10.49 -4.42
N GLN A 133 3.25 9.88 -4.05
CA GLN A 133 3.64 8.57 -4.60
C GLN A 133 3.07 7.41 -3.78
N VAL A 134 2.76 7.61 -2.50
CA VAL A 134 2.34 6.55 -1.57
C VAL A 134 0.87 6.69 -1.21
N LEU A 135 0.51 7.81 -0.58
CA LEU A 135 -0.83 7.98 -0.03
C LEU A 135 -1.86 8.11 -1.15
N LYS A 136 -1.57 8.90 -2.19
CA LYS A 136 -2.48 9.15 -3.31
C LYS A 136 -2.99 7.86 -3.97
N PRO A 137 -2.13 6.98 -4.52
CA PRO A 137 -2.63 5.76 -5.15
C PRO A 137 -3.36 4.84 -4.16
N LEU A 138 -2.94 4.77 -2.89
CA LEU A 138 -3.58 3.91 -1.89
C LEU A 138 -5.00 4.38 -1.50
N PHE A 139 -5.16 5.68 -1.22
CA PHE A 139 -6.48 6.26 -0.93
C PHE A 139 -7.38 6.26 -2.17
N THR A 140 -6.84 6.55 -3.35
CA THR A 140 -7.62 6.53 -4.60
C THR A 140 -8.05 5.12 -4.99
N ALA A 141 -7.18 4.11 -4.84
CA ALA A 141 -7.54 2.72 -5.09
C ALA A 141 -8.73 2.28 -4.23
N GLU A 142 -8.75 2.67 -2.95
CA GLU A 142 -9.89 2.40 -2.07
C GLU A 142 -11.13 3.19 -2.48
N ALA A 143 -11.01 4.51 -2.63
CA ALA A 143 -12.18 5.38 -2.81
C ALA A 143 -12.85 5.26 -4.19
N ASP A 144 -12.07 5.06 -5.25
CA ASP A 144 -12.58 5.05 -6.63
C ASP A 144 -12.89 3.62 -7.11
N TYR A 145 -12.11 2.64 -6.66
CA TYR A 145 -12.20 1.26 -7.13
C TYR A 145 -12.64 0.27 -6.05
N GLY A 146 -12.68 0.64 -4.76
CA GLY A 146 -12.89 -0.32 -3.68
C GLY A 146 -11.72 -1.30 -3.54
N LEU A 147 -10.50 -0.91 -3.87
CA LEU A 147 -9.33 -1.75 -3.67
C LEU A 147 -8.61 -1.33 -2.38
N VAL A 148 -8.79 -2.09 -1.31
CA VAL A 148 -8.03 -1.87 -0.07
C VAL A 148 -6.74 -2.65 -0.06
N LEU A 149 -5.68 -1.89 0.15
CA LEU A 149 -4.34 -2.39 0.37
C LEU A 149 -3.90 -1.89 1.74
N LEU A 150 -3.87 -2.77 2.73
CA LEU A 150 -3.35 -2.51 4.06
C LEU A 150 -1.82 -2.46 4.00
N ALA A 151 -1.30 -1.34 3.50
CA ALA A 151 0.12 -1.06 3.39
C ALA A 151 0.74 -0.91 4.79
N LEU A 152 1.27 -2.02 5.32
CA LEU A 152 2.17 -2.01 6.47
C LEU A 152 3.52 -1.40 6.07
N SER A 153 4.19 -0.71 7.00
CA SER A 153 5.53 -0.13 6.82
C SER A 153 6.61 -1.16 6.44
N LYS A 154 6.35 -2.46 6.68
CA LYS A 154 7.17 -3.63 6.27
C LYS A 154 6.89 -4.14 4.86
N ILE A 155 5.87 -3.60 4.20
CA ILE A 155 5.36 -4.03 2.88
C ILE A 155 5.51 -2.90 1.85
N PHE A 156 5.83 -1.69 2.30
CA PHE A 156 5.98 -0.52 1.45
C PHE A 156 7.42 -0.37 0.97
N TRP A 157 7.62 -0.46 -0.34
CA TRP A 157 8.91 -0.19 -0.96
C TRP A 157 8.86 1.16 -1.68
N PHE A 158 9.69 2.09 -1.23
CA PHE A 158 9.81 3.42 -1.82
C PHE A 158 11.03 3.47 -2.71
N ARG A 159 10.85 3.76 -4.00
CA ARG A 159 11.96 4.10 -4.88
C ARG A 159 12.32 5.57 -4.72
N CYS A 160 13.44 5.84 -4.07
CA CYS A 160 14.11 7.14 -4.14
C CYS A 160 14.91 7.19 -5.44
N LEU A 161 14.29 7.58 -6.57
CA LEU A 161 15.09 8.16 -7.64
C LEU A 161 15.60 9.50 -7.11
N GLY A 162 16.86 9.83 -7.40
CA GLY A 162 17.50 11.09 -7.00
C GLY A 162 16.87 12.34 -7.62
N ILE A 163 15.56 12.42 -7.77
CA ILE A 163 14.75 13.59 -8.05
C ILE A 163 13.38 13.27 -7.42
N CYS A 164 12.84 14.13 -6.55
CA CYS A 164 11.50 14.02 -5.95
C CYS A 164 10.35 14.15 -6.98
N ARG A 165 10.45 13.53 -8.16
CA ARG A 165 9.41 13.58 -9.21
C ARG A 165 9.02 12.22 -9.80
N SER A 166 9.80 11.16 -9.60
CA SER A 166 9.47 9.83 -10.17
C SER A 166 9.84 8.70 -9.21
N GLY A 167 9.04 8.48 -8.17
CA GLY A 167 9.21 7.34 -7.27
C GLY A 167 8.30 6.20 -7.66
N LEU A 168 8.84 5.02 -7.99
CA LEU A 168 8.06 3.77 -8.01
C LEU A 168 7.68 3.40 -6.58
N SER A 169 6.40 3.37 -6.27
CA SER A 169 5.87 2.85 -5.00
C SER A 169 5.39 1.43 -5.24
N THR A 170 6.02 0.46 -4.57
CA THR A 170 5.63 -0.95 -4.70
C THR A 170 5.00 -1.46 -3.41
N VAL A 171 3.80 -2.02 -3.53
CA VAL A 171 3.08 -2.67 -2.42
C VAL A 171 3.02 -4.16 -2.68
N THR A 172 3.19 -5.00 -1.66
CA THR A 172 3.14 -6.46 -1.85
C THR A 172 1.71 -7.01 -1.73
N ALA A 173 1.35 -8.03 -2.51
CA ALA A 173 0.00 -8.60 -2.55
C ALA A 173 -0.55 -9.11 -1.20
N ARG A 174 0.28 -9.48 -0.19
CA ARG A 174 -0.23 -9.85 1.15
C ARG A 174 -0.90 -8.67 1.89
N ALA A 175 -0.56 -7.43 1.53
CA ALA A 175 -1.23 -6.23 2.03
C ALA A 175 -2.60 -6.03 1.38
N ALA A 176 -2.88 -6.65 0.23
CA ALA A 176 -4.19 -6.56 -0.41
C ALA A 176 -5.24 -7.35 0.37
N ARG A 177 -5.89 -6.68 1.32
CA ARG A 177 -7.17 -7.14 1.84
C ARG A 177 -8.23 -6.41 1.05
N LEU A 178 -8.61 -7.00 -0.08
CA LEU A 178 -9.57 -6.46 -1.04
C LEU A 178 -10.91 -6.07 -0.37
N CYS A 179 -11.08 -4.79 -0.04
CA CYS A 179 -12.36 -4.23 0.41
C CYS A 179 -13.15 -3.70 -0.78
N LEU A 180 -13.76 -4.56 -1.57
CA LEU A 180 -14.63 -4.07 -2.61
C LEU A 180 -15.94 -3.57 -2.03
N THR A 181 -16.04 -2.25 -1.90
CA THR A 181 -17.32 -1.53 -1.83
C THR A 181 -18.10 -1.66 -3.14
N ARG A 182 -17.45 -2.11 -4.24
CA ARG A 182 -18.08 -2.44 -5.53
C ARG A 182 -17.98 -3.93 -5.85
N GLN A 183 -18.99 -4.71 -5.45
CA GLN A 183 -19.12 -6.13 -5.81
C GLN A 183 -19.01 -6.35 -7.34
N GLY A 184 -19.54 -5.44 -8.15
CA GLY A 184 -19.54 -5.57 -9.62
C GLY A 184 -18.17 -5.75 -10.28
N TRP A 185 -17.07 -5.25 -9.70
CA TRP A 185 -15.73 -5.49 -10.27
C TRP A 185 -15.24 -6.91 -9.98
N LEU A 186 -15.49 -7.45 -8.77
CA LEU A 186 -15.17 -8.84 -8.44
C LEU A 186 -15.98 -9.85 -9.24
N ASP A 187 -17.22 -9.49 -9.56
CA ASP A 187 -18.12 -10.34 -10.35
C ASP A 187 -17.51 -10.65 -11.73
N THR A 188 -16.74 -9.73 -12.30
CA THR A 188 -16.05 -9.93 -13.60
C THR A 188 -15.08 -11.10 -13.61
N ILE A 189 -14.56 -11.50 -12.44
CA ILE A 189 -13.68 -12.65 -12.27
C ILE A 189 -14.33 -13.79 -11.47
N GLY A 190 -15.66 -13.72 -11.25
CA GLY A 190 -16.42 -14.74 -10.53
C GLY A 190 -16.13 -14.83 -9.03
N GLU A 191 -15.62 -13.76 -8.41
CA GLU A 191 -15.19 -13.75 -7.00
C GLU A 191 -16.03 -12.78 -6.15
N ALA A 192 -17.28 -12.53 -6.54
CA ALA A 192 -18.29 -11.72 -5.85
C ALA A 192 -18.37 -11.96 -4.32
N GLN A 193 -18.28 -13.24 -3.95
CA GLN A 193 -18.41 -13.76 -2.59
C GLN A 193 -17.04 -13.99 -1.94
N ALA A 194 -16.02 -13.23 -2.35
CA ALA A 194 -14.69 -13.34 -1.79
C ALA A 194 -14.72 -13.20 -0.25
N GLU A 195 -14.05 -14.12 0.44
CA GLU A 195 -14.00 -14.11 1.91
C GLU A 195 -13.35 -12.84 2.49
N ASN A 196 -12.49 -12.16 1.72
CA ASN A 196 -11.68 -11.05 2.20
C ASN A 196 -12.30 -9.66 2.01
N VAL A 197 -13.64 -9.58 1.87
CA VAL A 197 -14.40 -8.33 1.81
C VAL A 197 -14.48 -7.68 3.20
N PHE A 198 -14.34 -6.36 3.26
CA PHE A 198 -14.36 -5.59 4.50
C PHE A 198 -15.69 -4.84 4.67
N THR A 199 -16.13 -4.71 5.92
CA THR A 199 -17.17 -3.72 6.27
C THR A 199 -16.57 -2.32 6.37
N ARG A 200 -17.43 -1.30 6.36
CA ARG A 200 -17.01 0.09 6.56
C ARG A 200 -16.30 0.29 7.90
N GLU A 201 -16.76 -0.37 8.96
CA GLU A 201 -16.18 -0.29 10.30
C GLU A 201 -14.79 -0.92 10.34
N GLN A 202 -14.60 -2.03 9.64
CA GLN A 202 -13.29 -2.68 9.51
C GLN A 202 -12.32 -1.78 8.73
N LEU A 203 -12.79 -1.17 7.62
CA LEU A 203 -12.00 -0.21 6.86
C LEU A 203 -11.55 0.97 7.74
N LEU A 204 -12.49 1.64 8.40
CA LEU A 204 -12.19 2.80 9.25
C LEU A 204 -11.30 2.48 10.45
N ARG A 205 -11.31 1.22 10.93
CA ARG A 205 -10.42 0.77 11.99
C ARG A 205 -9.00 0.48 11.47
N TYR A 206 -8.87 -0.28 10.39
CA TYR A 206 -7.57 -0.82 9.97
C TYR A 206 -6.82 0.09 9.01
N PHE A 207 -7.51 0.67 8.03
CA PHE A 207 -6.89 1.42 6.95
C PHE A 207 -6.10 2.66 7.44
N PRO A 208 -6.70 3.61 8.21
CA PRO A 208 -5.95 4.76 8.69
C PRO A 208 -4.87 4.39 9.71
N TYR A 209 -5.05 3.32 10.50
CA TYR A 209 -4.00 2.84 11.40
C TYR A 209 -2.75 2.42 10.63
N TYR A 210 -2.88 1.58 9.60
CA TYR A 210 -1.71 1.12 8.85
C TYR A 210 -1.07 2.23 8.02
N LEU A 211 -1.89 3.06 7.38
CA LEU A 211 -1.40 4.06 6.44
C LEU A 211 -0.88 5.33 7.13
N LEU A 212 -1.57 5.80 8.16
CA LEU A 212 -1.18 7.02 8.88
C LEU A 212 -0.34 6.70 10.11
N VAL A 213 -0.88 5.93 11.06
CA VAL A 213 -0.22 5.71 12.35
C VAL A 213 1.06 4.89 12.21
N ASN A 214 0.99 3.74 11.55
CA ASN A 214 2.14 2.82 11.46
C ASN A 214 3.16 3.28 10.41
N SER A 215 2.73 4.00 9.38
CA SER A 215 3.59 4.37 8.24
C SER A 215 3.91 5.86 8.20
N THR A 216 2.91 6.73 8.01
CA THR A 216 3.15 8.16 7.78
C THR A 216 3.72 8.87 9.01
N PHE A 217 3.24 8.55 10.21
CA PHE A 217 3.77 9.16 11.43
C PHE A 217 5.19 8.68 11.75
N ALA A 218 5.58 7.47 11.32
CA ALA A 218 6.98 7.04 11.45
C ALA A 218 7.93 7.90 10.59
N VAL A 219 7.48 8.36 9.41
CA VAL A 219 8.23 9.31 8.58
C VAL A 219 8.34 10.65 9.28
N THR A 220 7.23 11.25 9.72
CA THR A 220 7.26 12.57 10.36
C THR A 220 8.04 12.55 11.66
N ALA A 221 7.91 11.49 12.46
CA ALA A 221 8.66 11.32 13.71
C ALA A 221 10.17 11.15 13.46
N ALA A 222 10.58 10.37 12.46
CA ALA A 222 12.00 10.20 12.15
C ALA A 222 12.66 11.52 11.69
N LEU A 223 11.96 12.34 10.91
CA LEU A 223 12.42 13.67 10.50
C LEU A 223 12.39 14.67 11.67
N GLY A 224 11.37 14.58 12.52
CA GLY A 224 11.21 15.41 13.72
C GLY A 224 12.28 15.14 14.78
N ALA A 225 12.58 13.87 15.04
CA ALA A 225 13.63 13.45 15.97
C ALA A 225 15.03 13.94 15.54
N ALA A 226 15.26 14.11 14.24
CA ALA A 226 16.50 14.67 13.69
C ALA A 226 16.51 16.20 13.63
N GLY A 227 15.46 16.88 14.12
CA GLY A 227 15.37 18.34 14.16
C GLY A 227 15.24 19.00 12.79
N LEU A 228 14.79 18.27 11.75
CA LEU A 228 14.64 18.86 10.40
C LEU A 228 13.41 19.77 10.31
N ASP A 229 12.35 19.47 11.07
CA ASP A 229 11.20 20.33 11.38
C ASP A 229 10.41 19.69 12.55
N SER A 230 9.44 20.38 13.14
CA SER A 230 8.53 19.77 14.11
C SER A 230 7.57 18.77 13.47
N GLU A 231 7.21 17.71 14.19
CA GLU A 231 6.19 16.75 13.73
C GLU A 231 4.86 17.44 13.42
N ALA A 232 4.48 18.46 14.18
CA ALA A 232 3.26 19.22 13.96
C ALA A 232 3.23 19.90 12.58
N ASN A 233 4.35 20.50 12.16
CA ASN A 233 4.47 21.14 10.84
C ASN A 233 4.46 20.10 9.72
N LEU A 234 5.18 18.99 9.88
CA LEU A 234 5.21 17.91 8.89
C LEU A 234 3.84 17.24 8.72
N MET A 235 3.14 16.97 9.83
CA MET A 235 1.77 16.45 9.80
C MET A 235 0.77 17.46 9.22
N ALA A 236 0.99 18.77 9.40
CA ALA A 236 0.16 19.79 8.76
C ALA A 236 0.26 19.72 7.23
N ARG A 237 1.46 19.46 6.67
CA ARG A 237 1.66 19.23 5.23
C ARG A 237 0.90 18.00 4.74
N VAL A 238 1.03 16.88 5.45
CA VAL A 238 0.28 15.65 5.15
C VAL A 238 -1.23 15.93 5.15
N ARG A 239 -1.73 16.65 6.15
CA ARG A 239 -3.16 17.02 6.25
C ARG A 239 -3.62 17.85 5.05
N THR A 240 -2.83 18.82 4.60
CA THR A 240 -3.15 19.63 3.41
C THR A 240 -3.29 18.76 2.17
N LEU A 241 -2.31 17.89 1.90
CA LEU A 241 -2.35 17.00 0.72
C LEU A 241 -3.47 15.96 0.80
N LEU A 242 -3.79 15.45 2.00
CA LEU A 242 -4.95 14.57 2.20
C LEU A 242 -6.27 15.31 1.94
N ALA A 243 -6.38 16.59 2.29
CA ALA A 243 -7.56 17.39 2.01
C ALA A 243 -7.74 17.61 0.50
N GLU A 244 -6.67 17.93 -0.22
CA GLU A 244 -6.68 18.03 -1.69
C GLU A 244 -7.06 16.70 -2.35
N MET A 245 -6.50 15.59 -1.88
CA MET A 245 -6.82 14.25 -2.38
C MET A 245 -8.29 13.89 -2.16
N ARG A 246 -8.86 14.22 -0.99
CA ARG A 246 -10.27 14.01 -0.68
C ARG A 246 -11.19 14.69 -1.71
N ASP A 247 -10.77 15.84 -2.25
CA ASP A 247 -11.57 16.56 -3.24
C ASP A 247 -11.52 15.96 -4.64
N GLN A 248 -10.55 15.06 -4.91
CA GLN A 248 -10.33 14.40 -6.20
C GLN A 248 -10.92 12.98 -6.30
N VAL A 249 -11.38 12.38 -5.19
CA VAL A 249 -11.91 11.01 -5.17
C VAL A 249 -13.44 10.96 -5.29
N THR A 250 -13.93 9.90 -5.92
CA THR A 250 -15.27 9.77 -6.51
C THR A 250 -16.38 9.56 -5.48
N HIS A 251 -16.05 9.34 -4.21
CA HIS A 251 -17.04 9.07 -3.15
C HIS A 251 -18.00 10.26 -2.89
N LYS A 252 -17.83 11.40 -3.57
CA LYS A 252 -18.80 12.50 -3.64
C LYS A 252 -20.10 12.16 -4.42
N ASN A 253 -20.09 11.20 -5.35
CA ASN A 253 -21.22 11.03 -6.30
C ASN A 253 -22.29 9.98 -5.91
N LEU A 254 -22.07 9.18 -4.87
CA LEU A 254 -23.07 8.17 -4.45
C LEU A 254 -24.32 8.77 -3.79
N SER A 255 -24.22 9.99 -3.23
CA SER A 255 -25.39 10.73 -2.74
C SER A 255 -26.23 11.33 -3.88
N GLN A 256 -25.60 11.74 -4.98
CA GLN A 256 -26.32 12.27 -6.16
C GLN A 256 -27.01 11.17 -6.99
N LEU A 257 -26.42 9.97 -7.08
CA LEU A 257 -27.05 8.82 -7.73
C LEU A 257 -28.28 8.28 -6.98
N ARG A 258 -28.38 8.48 -5.65
CA ARG A 258 -29.59 8.18 -4.88
C ARG A 258 -30.69 9.23 -5.09
N ALA A 259 -30.34 10.50 -5.27
CA ALA A 259 -31.31 11.55 -5.59
C ALA A 259 -31.90 11.43 -7.00
N GLY A 260 -31.16 10.85 -7.96
CA GLY A 260 -31.65 10.60 -9.32
C GLY A 260 -32.68 9.47 -9.44
N LYS A 261 -32.73 8.54 -8.48
CA LYS A 261 -33.72 7.44 -8.49
C LYS A 261 -35.08 7.84 -7.90
N SER A 262 -35.15 8.83 -7.00
CA SER A 262 -36.43 9.26 -6.42
C SER A 262 -37.31 10.11 -7.35
N VAL A 263 -36.76 10.61 -8.46
CA VAL A 263 -37.51 11.44 -9.42
C VAL A 263 -38.26 10.58 -10.45
N LEU A 264 -37.80 9.34 -10.70
CA LEU A 264 -38.43 8.42 -11.65
C LEU A 264 -39.59 7.59 -11.05
N GLU A 265 -39.71 7.52 -9.72
CA GLU A 265 -40.82 6.80 -9.04
C GLU A 265 -42.04 7.68 -8.73
N ARG A 266 -42.06 8.97 -9.11
CA ARG A 266 -43.23 9.85 -8.98
C ARG A 266 -44.05 10.02 -10.26
N LYS A 267 -43.78 9.22 -11.29
CA LYS A 267 -44.59 9.14 -12.52
C LYS A 267 -44.97 7.69 -12.83
N ARG A 268 -45.73 7.07 -11.94
CA ARG A 268 -46.70 6.01 -12.27
C ARG A 268 -47.90 6.15 -11.36
#